data_AF-A0A2V7KU67-F1
#
_entry.id   AF-A0A2V7KU67-F1
#
_cell.length_a   1.000
_cell.length_b   1.000
_cell.length_c   1.000
_cell.angle_alpha   90.00
_cell.angle_beta   90.00
_cell.angle_gamma   90.00
#
_symmetry.space_group_name_H-M   'P 1'
#
loop_
_entity.id
_entity.type
_entity.pdbx_description
1 polymer ?
#
loop_
_entity_poly.entity_id
_entity_poly.type
_entity_poly.pdbx_seq_one_letter_code
_entity_poly.pdbx_strand_id
1 'polypeptide(L)'
;MFTLIKLIQSLFGALHSEGTPGQLAAGIVLGAFLGLTPLFNLHNAVVFALLVLLNVSFAGGLLGWALFVPVGFLLDPLFDWIGHSLLLTPALRGLWTSMYNMPIVPLTNFNNTVVL
;
A
#
# COMPACT_ATOMS: atom_id res chain seq x y z
N MET A 1 3.00 6.97 -27.79
CA MET A 1 2.85 8.42 -27.47
C MET A 1 1.39 8.83 -27.28
N PHE A 2 0.48 8.50 -28.20
CA PHE A 2 -0.97 8.79 -28.05
C PHE A 2 -1.65 8.13 -26.83
N THR A 3 -1.24 6.92 -26.44
CA THR A 3 -1.82 6.18 -25.31
C THR A 3 -1.48 6.78 -23.95
N LEU A 4 -0.24 7.23 -23.75
CA LEU A 4 0.19 7.88 -22.51
C LEU A 4 -0.55 9.20 -22.28
N ILE A 5 -0.73 9.99 -23.34
CA ILE A 5 -1.49 11.24 -23.28
C ILE A 5 -2.97 10.96 -22.95
N LYS A 6 -3.57 9.93 -23.56
CA LYS A 6 -4.94 9.50 -23.23
C LYS A 6 -5.09 9.02 -21.79
N LEU A 7 -4.10 8.29 -21.26
CA LEU A 7 -4.07 7.85 -19.86
C LEU A 7 -4.01 9.07 -18.92
N ILE A 8 -3.12 10.02 -19.21
CA ILE A 8 -3.02 11.27 -18.43
C ILE A 8 -4.33 12.04 -18.50
N GLN A 9 -4.95 12.19 -19.69
CA GLN A 9 -6.24 12.85 -19.85
C GLN A 9 -7.37 12.15 -19.11
N SER A 10 -7.42 10.81 -19.12
CA SER A 10 -8.45 10.06 -18.39
C SER A 10 -8.24 10.15 -16.88
N LEU A 11 -6.99 10.19 -16.41
CA LEU A 11 -6.68 10.47 -15.01
C LEU A 11 -7.15 11.88 -14.63
N PHE A 12 -6.81 12.92 -15.41
CA PHE A 12 -7.28 14.29 -15.15
C PHE A 12 -8.81 14.41 -15.19
N GLY A 13 -9.47 13.74 -16.13
CA GLY A 13 -10.94 13.68 -16.22
C GLY A 13 -11.58 12.98 -15.02
N ALA A 14 -10.98 11.88 -14.55
CA ALA A 14 -11.46 11.15 -13.38
C ALA A 14 -11.09 11.82 -12.04
N LEU A 15 -10.09 12.70 -12.00
CA LEU A 15 -9.83 13.58 -10.87
C LEU A 15 -10.83 14.75 -10.80
N HIS A 16 -11.40 15.15 -11.94
CA HIS A 16 -12.44 16.17 -12.04
C HIS A 16 -13.86 15.61 -12.04
N SER A 17 -14.04 14.29 -11.99
CA SER A 17 -15.37 13.68 -11.90
C SER A 17 -16.01 13.94 -10.54
N GLU A 18 -17.34 13.79 -10.48
CA GLU A 18 -18.09 14.02 -9.25
C GLU A 18 -17.51 13.26 -8.04
N GLY A 19 -17.23 14.02 -6.98
CA GLY A 19 -16.65 13.53 -5.74
C GLY A 19 -16.24 14.70 -4.86
N THR A 20 -16.38 14.55 -3.55
CA THR A 20 -15.90 15.57 -2.60
C THR A 20 -14.38 15.53 -2.50
N PRO A 21 -13.72 16.64 -2.14
CA PRO A 21 -12.27 16.66 -1.88
C PRO A 21 -11.81 15.58 -0.89
N GLY A 22 -12.65 15.22 0.09
CA GLY A 22 -12.36 14.15 1.05
C GLY A 22 -12.32 12.76 0.41
N GLN A 23 -13.20 12.47 -0.54
CA GLN A 23 -13.19 11.20 -1.27
C GLN A 23 -11.98 11.06 -2.18
N LEU A 24 -11.54 12.17 -2.78
CA LEU A 24 -10.30 12.21 -3.54
C LEU A 24 -9.09 11.95 -2.64
N ALA A 25 -8.98 12.69 -1.53
CA ALA A 25 -7.89 12.52 -0.57
C ALA A 25 -7.83 11.09 -0.01
N ALA A 26 -8.97 10.52 0.38
CA ALA A 26 -9.06 9.14 0.87
C ALA A 26 -8.61 8.12 -0.21
N GLY A 27 -9.02 8.32 -1.47
CA GLY A 27 -8.55 7.52 -2.59
C GLY A 27 -7.03 7.56 -2.70
N ILE A 28 -6.43 8.77 -2.75
CA ILE A 28 -4.97 8.95 -2.83
C ILE A 28 -4.25 8.26 -1.67
N VAL A 29 -4.76 8.38 -0.44
CA VAL A 29 -4.16 7.73 0.75
C VAL A 29 -4.19 6.21 0.63
N LEU A 30 -5.32 5.62 0.22
CA LEU A 30 -5.41 4.17 0.02
C LEU A 30 -4.47 3.70 -1.11
N GLY A 31 -4.37 4.48 -2.19
CA GLY A 31 -3.38 4.26 -3.24
C GLY A 31 -1.94 4.31 -2.72
N ALA A 32 -1.63 5.29 -1.87
CA ALA A 32 -0.31 5.43 -1.27
C ALA A 32 0.06 4.20 -0.42
N PHE A 33 -0.86 3.65 0.36
CA PHE A 33 -0.65 2.41 1.11
C PHE A 33 -0.30 1.22 0.20
N LEU A 34 -0.96 1.10 -0.97
CA LEU A 34 -0.62 0.08 -1.97
C LEU A 34 0.76 0.31 -2.60
N GLY A 35 1.20 1.57 -2.75
CA GLY A 35 2.49 1.91 -3.33
C GLY A 35 3.67 1.78 -2.37
N LEU A 36 3.44 1.99 -1.08
CA LEU A 36 4.48 1.95 -0.04
C LEU A 36 4.77 0.54 0.50
N THR A 37 3.95 -0.46 0.18
CA THR A 37 4.10 -1.81 0.73
C THR A 37 4.23 -2.87 -0.37
N PRO A 38 4.98 -3.96 -0.15
CA PRO A 38 5.11 -5.04 -1.13
C PRO A 38 3.76 -5.62 -1.60
N LEU A 39 3.62 -5.85 -2.90
CA LEU A 39 2.33 -6.10 -3.55
C LEU A 39 1.53 -7.29 -2.98
N PHE A 40 2.18 -8.43 -2.75
CA PHE A 40 1.48 -9.68 -2.44
C PHE A 40 1.42 -9.94 -0.93
N ASN A 41 0.51 -9.27 -0.21
CA ASN A 41 0.21 -9.55 1.19
C ASN A 41 -1.27 -9.28 1.52
N LEU A 42 -1.74 -9.81 2.66
CA LEU A 42 -3.11 -9.60 3.12
C LEU A 42 -3.44 -8.11 3.35
N HIS A 43 -2.47 -7.30 3.79
CA HIS A 43 -2.66 -5.86 3.97
C HIS A 43 -3.12 -5.20 2.66
N ASN A 44 -2.42 -5.44 1.55
CA ASN A 44 -2.76 -4.87 0.25
C ASN A 44 -4.05 -5.42 -0.33
N ALA A 45 -4.39 -6.69 -0.06
CA ALA A 45 -5.71 -7.21 -0.39
C ALA A 45 -6.82 -6.43 0.35
N VAL A 46 -6.64 -6.13 1.64
CA VAL A 46 -7.59 -5.35 2.44
C VAL A 46 -7.65 -3.90 1.95
N VAL A 47 -6.51 -3.24 1.73
CA VAL A 47 -6.47 -1.85 1.23
C VAL A 47 -7.13 -1.75 -0.14
N PHE A 48 -6.87 -2.69 -1.04
CA PHE A 48 -7.53 -2.74 -2.35
C PHE A 48 -9.04 -2.96 -2.21
N ALA A 49 -9.47 -3.86 -1.32
CA ALA A 49 -10.89 -4.04 -1.02
C ALA A 49 -11.53 -2.74 -0.49
N LEU A 50 -10.87 -2.01 0.40
CA LEU A 50 -11.35 -0.70 0.88
C LEU A 50 -11.44 0.31 -0.26
N LEU A 51 -10.46 0.34 -1.17
CA LEU A 51 -10.46 1.24 -2.33
C LEU A 51 -11.64 0.97 -3.28
N VAL A 52 -12.09 -0.29 -3.40
CA VAL A 52 -13.22 -0.67 -4.26
C VAL A 52 -14.57 -0.57 -3.55
N LEU A 53 -14.63 -0.86 -2.24
CA LEU A 53 -15.88 -0.93 -1.48
C LEU A 53 -16.32 0.42 -0.88
N LEU A 54 -15.36 1.27 -0.51
CA LEU A 54 -15.67 2.59 0.05
C LEU A 54 -16.03 3.58 -1.07
N ASN A 55 -16.84 4.57 -0.73
CA ASN A 55 -17.18 5.66 -1.64
C ASN A 55 -16.02 6.67 -1.70
N VAL A 56 -14.91 6.30 -2.35
CA VAL A 56 -13.69 7.10 -2.53
C VAL A 56 -13.31 7.23 -4.00
N SER A 57 -12.43 8.17 -4.36
CA SER A 57 -11.98 8.30 -5.74
C SER A 57 -11.05 7.16 -6.13
N PHE A 58 -11.53 6.22 -6.94
CA PHE A 58 -10.71 5.15 -7.49
C PHE A 58 -9.54 5.68 -8.34
N ALA A 59 -9.80 6.73 -9.14
CA ALA A 59 -8.74 7.40 -9.91
C ALA A 59 -7.70 8.07 -9.01
N GLY A 60 -8.13 8.68 -7.90
CA GLY A 60 -7.24 9.15 -6.84
C GLY A 60 -6.38 8.01 -6.28
N GLY A 61 -6.96 6.83 -6.04
CA GLY A 61 -6.22 5.64 -5.63
C GLY A 61 -5.20 5.16 -6.64
N LEU A 62 -5.54 5.10 -7.92
CA LEU A 62 -4.55 4.74 -8.96
C LEU A 62 -3.42 5.77 -9.05
N LEU A 63 -3.73 7.05 -8.90
CA LEU A 63 -2.71 8.10 -8.88
C LEU A 63 -1.80 7.98 -7.65
N GLY A 64 -2.39 7.82 -6.45
CA GLY A 64 -1.63 7.60 -5.22
C GLY A 64 -0.73 6.37 -5.34
N TRP A 65 -1.26 5.27 -5.87
CA TRP A 65 -0.47 4.06 -6.09
C TRP A 65 0.70 4.31 -7.06
N ALA A 66 0.44 4.89 -8.22
CA ALA A 66 1.48 5.18 -9.22
C ALA A 66 2.57 6.13 -8.69
N LEU A 67 2.20 7.12 -7.87
CA LEU A 67 3.15 8.07 -7.29
C LEU A 67 3.97 7.47 -6.16
N PHE A 68 3.40 6.59 -5.35
CA PHE A 68 4.06 6.06 -4.17
C PHE A 68 4.83 4.75 -4.39
N VAL A 69 4.58 4.00 -5.47
CA VAL A 69 5.45 2.86 -5.85
C VAL A 69 6.95 3.24 -5.92
N PRO A 70 7.36 4.28 -6.68
CA PRO A 70 8.78 4.65 -6.71
C PRO A 70 9.28 5.17 -5.35
N VAL A 71 8.41 5.79 -4.55
CA VAL A 71 8.74 6.21 -3.18
C VAL A 71 8.98 4.99 -2.28
N GLY A 72 8.16 3.94 -2.41
CA GLY A 72 8.34 2.65 -1.74
C GLY A 72 9.72 2.08 -2.05
N PHE A 73 10.05 1.92 -3.34
CA PHE A 73 11.37 1.43 -3.75
C PHE A 73 12.55 2.26 -3.22
N LEU A 74 12.38 3.58 -3.11
CA LEU A 74 13.40 4.46 -2.53
C LEU A 74 13.57 4.22 -1.02
N LEU A 75 12.48 3.88 -0.32
CA LEU A 75 12.46 3.64 1.13
C LEU A 75 12.74 2.18 1.51
N ASP A 76 12.68 1.23 0.56
CA ASP A 76 12.93 -0.20 0.81
C ASP A 76 14.21 -0.48 1.64
N PRO A 77 15.38 0.17 1.40
CA PRO A 77 16.57 -0.07 2.23
C PRO A 77 16.39 0.35 3.70
N LEU A 78 15.60 1.41 3.95
CA LEU A 78 15.28 1.85 5.30
C LEU A 78 14.32 0.87 5.98
N PHE A 79 13.28 0.42 5.26
CA PHE A 79 12.33 -0.57 5.77
C PHE A 79 13.03 -1.90 6.07
N ASP A 80 13.86 -2.40 5.16
CA ASP A 80 14.67 -3.61 5.37
C ASP A 80 15.53 -3.51 6.63
N TRP A 81 16.22 -2.38 6.82
CA TRP A 81 17.05 -2.16 8.02
C TRP A 81 16.23 -2.19 9.31
N ILE A 82 15.08 -1.49 9.34
CA ILE A 82 14.16 -1.49 10.49
C ILE A 82 13.63 -2.89 10.75
N GLY A 83 13.08 -3.56 9.73
CA GLY A 83 12.49 -4.88 9.86
C GLY A 83 13.51 -5.93 10.29
N HIS A 84 14.74 -5.87 9.77
CA HIS A 84 15.82 -6.76 10.20
C HIS A 84 16.17 -6.54 11.67
N SER A 85 16.25 -5.28 12.13
CA SER A 85 16.53 -4.95 13.53
C SER A 85 15.46 -5.50 14.48
N LEU A 86 14.19 -5.43 14.09
CA LEU A 86 13.05 -5.88 14.89
C LEU A 86 12.85 -7.40 14.85
N LEU A 87 12.89 -8.02 13.67
CA LEU A 87 12.69 -9.47 13.50
C LEU A 87 13.78 -10.30 14.17
N LEU A 88 15.03 -9.81 14.17
CA LEU A 88 16.15 -10.55 14.74
C LEU A 88 16.43 -10.22 16.21
N THR A 89 15.75 -9.23 16.79
CA THR A 89 15.89 -8.91 18.21
C THR A 89 15.44 -10.11 19.07
N PRO A 90 16.33 -10.73 19.88
CA PRO A 90 16.00 -11.94 20.63
C PRO A 90 14.82 -11.76 21.61
N ALA A 91 14.69 -10.56 22.19
CA ALA A 91 13.59 -10.22 23.10
C ALA A 91 12.21 -10.26 22.44
N LEU A 92 12.13 -10.05 21.12
CA LEU A 92 10.87 -10.05 20.36
C LEU A 92 10.54 -11.43 19.77
N ARG A 93 11.43 -12.42 19.87
CA ARG A 93 11.23 -13.76 19.30
C ARG A 93 9.95 -14.43 19.79
N GLY A 94 9.60 -14.27 21.07
CA GLY A 94 8.36 -14.81 21.63
C GLY A 94 7.11 -14.21 20.98
N LEU A 95 7.10 -12.88 20.79
CA LEU A 95 6.03 -12.17 20.10
C LEU A 95 5.88 -12.69 18.66
N TRP A 96 6.95 -12.70 17.88
CA TRP A 96 6.92 -13.17 16.49
C TRP A 96 6.50 -14.63 16.37
N THR A 97 6.94 -15.48 17.28
CA THR A 97 6.52 -16.89 17.32
C THR A 97 5.02 -17.01 17.58
N SER A 98 4.47 -16.23 18.52
CA SER A 98 3.04 -16.24 18.81
C SER A 98 2.20 -15.79 17.61
N MET A 99 2.63 -14.71 16.94
CA MET A 99 1.97 -14.18 15.74
C MET A 99 2.07 -15.14 14.56
N TYR A 100 3.22 -15.79 14.36
CA TYR A 100 3.42 -16.76 13.28
C TYR A 100 2.50 -17.98 13.40
N ASN A 101 2.13 -18.37 14.63
CA ASN A 101 1.23 -19.51 14.85
C ASN A 101 -0.26 -19.14 14.83
N MET A 102 -0.62 -17.87 14.55
CA MET A 102 -2.02 -17.48 14.38
C MET A 102 -2.54 -17.83 12.97
N PRO A 103 -3.85 -18.09 12.80
CA PRO A 103 -4.38 -18.53 11.49
C PRO A 103 -4.25 -17.50 10.35
N ILE A 104 -4.36 -16.20 10.66
CA ILE A 104 -4.48 -15.14 9.65
C ILE A 104 -3.22 -14.26 9.59
N VAL A 105 -2.58 -14.02 10.74
CA VAL A 105 -1.46 -13.06 10.85
C VAL A 105 -0.28 -13.37 9.91
N PRO A 106 0.13 -14.63 9.69
CA PRO A 106 1.19 -14.93 8.72
C PRO A 106 0.91 -14.46 7.29
N LEU A 107 -0.37 -14.36 6.90
CA LEU A 107 -0.77 -13.88 5.56
C LEU A 107 -0.45 -12.39 5.33
N THR A 108 -0.15 -11.65 6.41
CA THR A 108 0.35 -10.27 6.31
C THR A 108 1.79 -10.19 5.80
N ASN A 109 2.54 -11.32 5.80
CA ASN A 109 3.96 -11.37 5.51
C ASN A 109 4.83 -10.51 6.45
N PHE A 110 4.41 -10.33 7.70
CA PHE A 110 5.21 -9.60 8.71
C PHE A 110 6.63 -10.16 8.90
N ASN A 111 6.89 -11.41 8.50
CA ASN A 111 8.22 -12.02 8.53
C ASN A 111 9.13 -11.59 7.37
N ASN A 112 8.67 -10.70 6.50
CA ASN A 112 9.47 -10.01 5.49
C ASN A 112 9.97 -8.67 6.07
N THR A 113 11.28 -8.43 6.01
CA THR A 113 11.93 -7.25 6.58
C THR A 113 11.46 -5.93 5.98
N VAL A 114 11.05 -5.91 4.71
CA VAL A 114 10.51 -4.71 4.05
C VAL A 114 9.03 -4.48 4.41
N VAL A 115 8.31 -5.51 4.85
CA VAL A 115 6.87 -5.44 5.19
C VAL A 115 6.61 -5.06 6.64
N LEU A 116 7.46 -5.51 7.57
CA LEU A 116 7.28 -5.38 9.02
C LEU A 116 7.17 -3.92 9.48
#